data_AF-A0A0G1N4Q0-F1
#
_entry.id   AF-A0A0G1N4Q0-F1
#
_cell.length_a   1.000
_cell.length_b   1.000
_cell.length_c   1.000
_cell.angle_alpha   90.00
_cell.angle_beta   90.00
_cell.angle_gamma   90.00
#
_symmetry.space_group_name_H-M   'P 1'
#
loop_
_entity.id
_entity.type
_entity.pdbx_description
1 polymer ?
#
loop_
_entity_poly.entity_id
_entity_poly.type
_entity_poly.pdbx_seq_one_letter_code
_entity_poly.pdbx_strand_id
1 'polypeptide(L)'
;MENKGAYFAILILTLFVLGGFFATWSYISSLRTDVKNMELSFEFQKQNTGGIASSTDKITVAEQADKESPSGSQNPAEKEDAGIKIPTGVIFSELSSVALLPQTQLKVTIDSVIRYKDGQITVNFKAFTDTASSYAAFEPKYVFGLINPENGDEQKAFKLDGKFDSIPPKSASSGTLTFQGFPERQTIILQIGSGEDIKFYEFNFTDKTYKKTEIG
;
A
#
# COMPACT_ATOMS: atom_id res chain seq x y z
N MET A 1 -5.15 65.96 14.75
CA MET A 1 -5.89 64.91 14.00
C MET A 1 -4.87 63.84 13.64
N GLU A 2 -4.53 63.01 14.61
CA GLU A 2 -3.33 62.18 14.60
C GLU A 2 -3.62 60.76 14.08
N ASN A 3 -2.74 60.31 13.19
CA ASN A 3 -2.25 58.93 12.96
C ASN A 3 -3.25 57.76 12.83
N LYS A 4 -4.57 57.97 12.84
CA LYS A 4 -5.57 56.89 12.71
C LYS A 4 -5.40 56.05 11.44
N GLY A 5 -4.99 56.67 10.33
CA GLY A 5 -4.70 55.97 9.08
C GLY A 5 -3.47 55.06 9.15
N ALA A 6 -2.42 55.49 9.85
CA ALA A 6 -1.19 54.71 10.01
C ALA A 6 -1.41 53.47 10.89
N TYR A 7 -2.18 53.60 11.98
CA TYR A 7 -2.54 52.46 12.84
C TYR A 7 -3.40 51.43 12.11
N PHE A 8 -4.33 51.86 11.25
CA PHE A 8 -5.15 50.94 10.47
C PHE A 8 -4.32 50.16 9.43
N ALA A 9 -3.37 50.81 8.76
CA ALA A 9 -2.46 50.15 7.82
C ALA A 9 -1.56 49.10 8.52
N ILE A 10 -1.03 49.43 9.71
CA ILE A 10 -0.20 48.50 10.50
C ILE A 10 -1.03 47.29 10.95
N LEU A 11 -2.29 47.49 11.33
CA LEU A 11 -3.17 46.41 11.78
C LEU A 11 -3.49 45.42 10.64
N ILE A 12 -3.75 45.91 9.43
CA ILE A 12 -3.95 45.06 8.25
C ILE A 12 -2.67 44.29 7.90
N LEU A 13 -1.51 44.95 7.91
CA LEU A 13 -0.23 44.31 7.64
C LEU A 13 0.04 43.17 8.64
N THR A 14 -0.24 43.41 9.93
CA THR A 14 -0.04 42.43 11.00
C THR A 14 -0.96 41.22 10.83
N LEU A 15 -2.22 41.43 10.43
CA LEU A 15 -3.16 40.34 10.13
C LEU A 15 -2.71 39.51 8.93
N PHE A 16 -2.20 40.13 7.87
CA PHE A 16 -1.66 39.41 6.71
C PHE A 16 -0.42 38.58 7.06
N VAL A 17 0.49 39.12 7.87
CA VAL A 17 1.68 38.39 8.34
C VAL A 17 1.29 37.21 9.24
N LEU A 18 0.34 37.41 10.16
CA LEU A 18 -0.16 36.33 11.03
C LEU A 18 -0.90 35.24 10.25
N GLY A 19 -1.75 35.63 9.29
CA GLY A 19 -2.46 34.69 8.43
C GLY A 19 -1.52 33.90 7.52
N GLY A 20 -0.54 34.57 6.90
CA GLY A 20 0.50 33.93 6.09
C GLY A 20 1.37 32.98 6.92
N PHE A 21 1.74 33.36 8.14
CA PHE A 21 2.50 32.51 9.05
C PHE A 21 1.71 31.26 9.45
N PHE A 22 0.41 31.39 9.73
CA PHE A 22 -0.44 30.25 10.09
C PHE A 22 -0.60 29.26 8.93
N ALA A 23 -0.78 29.75 7.69
CA ALA A 23 -0.86 28.90 6.49
C ALA A 23 0.47 28.17 6.21
N THR A 24 1.60 28.84 6.44
CA THR A 24 2.93 28.23 6.27
C THR A 24 3.19 27.19 7.36
N TRP A 25 2.76 27.46 8.59
CA TRP A 25 2.88 26.54 9.73
C TRP A 25 2.04 25.27 9.54
N SER A 26 0.81 25.37 9.02
CA SER A 26 -0.01 24.19 8.71
C SER A 26 0.66 23.30 7.67
N TYR A 27 1.31 23.89 6.65
CA TYR A 27 2.03 23.14 5.61
C TYR A 27 3.30 22.45 6.14
N ILE A 28 4.01 23.07 7.07
CA ILE A 28 5.19 22.45 7.72
C ILE A 28 4.76 21.30 8.64
N SER A 29 3.60 21.39 9.29
CA SER A 29 3.10 20.35 10.18
C SER A 29 2.69 19.07 9.44
N SER A 30 2.13 19.18 8.22
CA SER A 30 1.82 18.03 7.37
C SER A 30 3.11 17.37 6.86
N LEU A 31 4.10 18.15 6.42
CA LEU A 31 5.39 17.63 5.98
C LEU A 31 6.15 16.87 7.07
N ARG A 32 6.09 17.33 8.33
CA ARG A 32 6.74 16.63 9.45
C ARG A 32 6.08 15.29 9.77
N THR A 33 4.77 15.19 9.53
CA THR A 33 4.01 13.94 9.71
C THR A 33 4.37 12.94 8.61
N ASP A 34 4.49 13.40 7.36
CA ASP A 34 4.85 12.57 6.22
C ASP A 34 6.29 12.03 6.33
N VAL A 35 7.24 12.84 6.78
CA VAL A 35 8.63 12.41 7.01
C VAL A 35 8.73 11.38 8.13
N LYS A 36 8.02 11.59 9.25
CA LYS A 36 8.02 10.63 10.37
C LYS A 36 7.44 9.27 9.95
N ASN A 37 6.43 9.29 9.08
CA ASN A 37 5.80 8.07 8.58
C ASN A 37 6.68 7.34 7.54
N MET A 38 7.48 8.07 6.75
CA MET A 38 8.50 7.48 5.88
C MET A 38 9.67 6.88 6.66
N GLU A 39 10.12 7.53 7.73
CA GLU A 39 11.19 6.99 8.59
C GLU A 39 10.77 5.67 9.24
N LEU A 40 9.52 5.59 9.72
CA LEU A 40 8.93 4.36 10.25
C LEU A 40 8.85 3.25 9.20
N SER A 41 8.45 3.53 7.95
CA SER A 41 8.40 2.51 6.91
C SER A 41 9.79 1.98 6.52
N PHE A 42 10.81 2.84 6.54
CA PHE A 42 12.21 2.44 6.35
C PHE A 42 12.77 1.63 7.53
N GLU A 43 12.42 1.97 8.77
CA GLU A 43 12.90 1.25 9.95
C GLU A 43 12.33 -0.17 10.01
N PHE A 44 11.05 -0.36 9.66
CA PHE A 44 10.46 -1.70 9.52
C PHE A 44 11.03 -2.50 8.34
N GLN A 45 11.42 -1.84 7.25
CA GLN A 45 12.13 -2.50 6.15
C GLN A 45 13.52 -3.00 6.60
N LYS A 46 14.23 -2.21 7.41
CA LYS A 46 15.56 -2.56 7.93
C LYS A 46 15.49 -3.67 8.98
N GLN A 47 14.45 -3.69 9.81
CA GLN A 47 14.24 -4.74 10.82
C GLN A 47 13.87 -6.10 10.22
N ASN A 48 13.25 -6.14 9.02
CA ASN A 48 13.00 -7.36 8.26
C ASN A 48 14.15 -7.76 7.31
N THR A 49 15.24 -6.99 7.26
CA THR A 49 16.47 -7.34 6.50
C THR A 49 17.65 -7.65 7.44
N GLY A 50 17.35 -8.21 8.61
CA GLY A 50 18.37 -8.77 9.50
C GLY A 50 18.87 -10.11 8.99
N GLY A 51 19.96 -10.09 8.20
CA GLY A 51 20.78 -11.27 7.97
C GLY A 51 21.17 -11.56 6.52
N ILE A 52 22.01 -10.72 5.92
CA ILE A 52 22.93 -11.19 4.87
C ILE A 52 24.33 -10.79 5.33
N ALA A 53 24.92 -11.66 6.15
CA ALA A 53 26.35 -11.67 6.38
C ALA A 53 27.03 -12.03 5.04
N SER A 54 27.83 -11.10 4.56
CA SER A 54 28.74 -11.29 3.44
C SER A 54 29.91 -12.14 3.92
N SER A 55 30.06 -13.35 3.36
CA SER A 55 31.28 -14.14 3.49
C SER A 55 31.59 -14.81 2.15
N THR A 56 32.49 -14.17 1.41
CA THR A 56 33.35 -14.81 0.41
C THR A 56 34.32 -15.74 1.13
N ASP A 57 34.30 -17.05 0.87
CA ASP A 57 35.50 -17.81 0.47
C ASP A 57 35.27 -19.32 0.22
N LYS A 58 35.86 -19.75 -0.90
CA LYS A 58 36.51 -21.05 -1.23
C LYS A 58 35.83 -22.42 -1.02
N ILE A 59 35.75 -23.09 -2.18
CA ILE A 59 35.61 -24.51 -2.51
C ILE A 59 36.49 -25.43 -1.66
N THR A 60 35.96 -26.58 -1.20
CA THR A 60 36.66 -27.88 -1.19
C THR A 60 35.65 -29.03 -1.27
N VAL A 61 35.84 -29.91 -2.25
CA VAL A 61 35.09 -31.16 -2.49
C VAL A 61 35.73 -32.30 -1.69
N ALA A 62 34.91 -33.14 -1.04
CA ALA A 62 35.26 -34.52 -0.73
C ALA A 62 33.99 -35.38 -0.58
N GLU A 63 34.15 -36.64 -0.93
CA GLU A 63 33.17 -37.63 -1.40
C GLU A 63 33.15 -38.84 -0.45
N GLN A 64 31.96 -39.47 -0.27
CA GLN A 64 31.63 -40.87 0.15
C GLN A 64 30.36 -40.86 1.05
N ALA A 65 29.18 -41.34 0.59
CA ALA A 65 28.71 -42.74 0.50
C ALA A 65 28.65 -43.41 1.90
N ASP A 66 27.57 -44.02 2.43
CA ASP A 66 26.26 -44.49 1.96
C ASP A 66 25.56 -44.99 3.28
N LYS A 67 24.36 -44.56 3.71
CA LYS A 67 23.06 -45.26 3.62
C LYS A 67 22.21 -44.90 4.86
N GLU A 68 21.02 -44.35 4.64
CA GLU A 68 19.72 -44.85 5.13
C GLU A 68 18.62 -43.80 4.85
N SER A 69 17.71 -44.18 3.95
CA SER A 69 16.45 -43.49 3.62
C SER A 69 15.34 -44.18 4.44
N PRO A 70 14.29 -43.49 4.92
CA PRO A 70 13.23 -43.09 4.00
C PRO A 70 12.63 -41.70 4.24
N SER A 71 12.24 -41.10 3.11
CA SER A 71 11.03 -40.28 2.96
C SER A 71 10.99 -38.92 3.67
N GLY A 72 11.50 -37.92 2.96
CA GLY A 72 11.15 -36.51 3.13
C GLY A 72 11.39 -35.82 1.81
N SER A 73 10.43 -35.96 0.91
CA SER A 73 10.41 -35.43 -0.45
C SER A 73 11.05 -34.03 -0.52
N GLN A 74 12.26 -33.96 -1.07
CA GLN A 74 12.74 -32.73 -1.67
C GLN A 74 11.86 -32.50 -2.91
N ASN A 75 11.06 -31.44 -2.89
CA ASN A 75 10.69 -30.80 -4.14
C ASN A 75 11.49 -29.50 -4.28
N PRO A 76 12.61 -29.53 -5.03
CA PRO A 76 13.32 -28.34 -5.46
C PRO A 76 12.73 -27.88 -6.80
N ALA A 77 11.71 -27.02 -6.76
CA ALA A 77 11.34 -26.09 -7.83
C ALA A 77 9.95 -25.49 -7.55
N GLU A 78 9.90 -24.43 -6.74
CA GLU A 78 8.98 -23.35 -7.05
C GLU A 78 9.85 -22.17 -7.48
N LYS A 79 10.34 -22.25 -8.73
CA LYS A 79 10.36 -21.03 -9.52
C LYS A 79 8.88 -20.70 -9.72
N GLU A 80 8.27 -20.11 -8.68
CA GLU A 80 7.05 -19.35 -8.83
C GLU A 80 7.30 -18.47 -10.04
N ASP A 81 6.42 -18.59 -11.02
CA ASP A 81 6.50 -17.85 -12.25
C ASP A 81 6.66 -16.36 -11.90
N ALA A 82 7.87 -15.83 -12.07
CA ALA A 82 8.24 -14.53 -11.53
C ALA A 82 7.42 -13.47 -12.27
N GLY A 83 6.25 -13.14 -11.72
CA GLY A 83 5.32 -12.20 -12.30
C GLY A 83 5.94 -10.82 -12.47
N ILE A 84 5.38 -10.03 -13.37
CA ILE A 84 5.78 -8.64 -13.56
C ILE A 84 5.25 -7.84 -12.37
N LYS A 85 6.16 -7.45 -11.48
CA LYS A 85 5.87 -6.64 -10.29
C LYS A 85 6.06 -5.16 -10.59
N ILE A 86 5.05 -4.35 -10.25
CA ILE A 86 5.09 -2.90 -10.22
C ILE A 86 5.02 -2.47 -8.75
N PRO A 87 6.11 -1.94 -8.16
CA PRO A 87 6.05 -1.35 -6.82
C PRO A 87 5.19 -0.08 -6.85
N THR A 88 4.45 0.15 -5.78
CA THR A 88 3.53 1.29 -5.66
C THR A 88 3.70 2.00 -4.33
N GLY A 89 3.26 3.25 -4.28
CA GLY A 89 3.09 4.04 -3.06
C GLY A 89 1.68 4.60 -2.94
N VAL A 90 0.67 3.89 -3.46
CA VAL A 90 -0.72 4.35 -3.43
C VAL A 90 -1.23 4.22 -1.99
N ILE A 91 -1.58 5.35 -1.39
CA ILE A 91 -2.10 5.44 -0.03
C ILE A 91 -3.49 6.04 -0.08
N PHE A 92 -4.43 5.43 0.63
CA PHE A 92 -5.78 5.94 0.79
C PHE A 92 -6.31 5.64 2.19
N SER A 93 -7.43 6.26 2.53
CA SER A 93 -8.10 6.04 3.81
C SER A 93 -9.46 5.41 3.58
N GLU A 94 -9.82 4.46 4.42
CA GLU A 94 -11.11 3.78 4.41
C GLU A 94 -11.61 3.65 5.86
N LEU A 95 -12.91 3.53 6.07
CA LEU A 95 -13.44 3.18 7.39
C LEU A 95 -13.31 1.67 7.62
N SER A 96 -13.10 1.28 8.88
CA SER A 96 -13.20 -0.12 9.29
C SER A 96 -14.62 -0.65 9.04
N SER A 97 -14.75 -1.97 8.93
CA SER A 97 -16.03 -2.66 8.68
C SER A 97 -17.14 -2.15 9.61
N VAL A 98 -18.34 -1.96 9.04
CA VAL A 98 -19.56 -1.60 9.78
C VAL A 98 -19.97 -2.65 10.81
N ALA A 99 -19.46 -3.88 10.69
CA ALA A 99 -19.73 -4.96 11.63
C ALA A 99 -19.08 -4.74 13.01
N LEU A 100 -18.07 -3.88 13.10
CA LEU A 100 -17.39 -3.52 14.34
C LEU A 100 -17.57 -2.03 14.65
N LEU A 101 -18.22 -1.74 15.78
CA LEU A 101 -18.41 -0.38 16.29
C LEU A 101 -17.53 -0.12 17.52
N PRO A 102 -16.95 1.08 17.66
CA PRO A 102 -17.00 2.20 16.72
C PRO A 102 -16.16 1.95 15.46
N GLN A 103 -16.59 2.48 14.32
CA GLN A 103 -15.76 2.47 13.11
C GLN A 103 -14.55 3.38 13.31
N THR A 104 -13.39 2.92 12.86
CA THR A 104 -12.14 3.67 12.90
C THR A 104 -11.60 3.89 11.50
N GLN A 105 -10.93 5.01 11.27
CA GLN A 105 -10.22 5.24 10.03
C GLN A 105 -8.99 4.32 9.92
N LEU A 106 -8.92 3.63 8.79
CA LEU A 106 -7.80 2.80 8.36
C LEU A 106 -7.05 3.54 7.26
N LYS A 107 -5.73 3.51 7.32
CA LYS A 107 -4.84 3.91 6.23
C LYS A 107 -4.41 2.65 5.50
N VAL A 108 -4.72 2.57 4.21
CA VAL A 108 -4.38 1.44 3.35
C VAL A 108 -3.29 1.86 2.38
N THR A 109 -2.20 1.11 2.36
CA THR A 109 -1.06 1.30 1.44
C THR A 109 -0.97 0.11 0.51
N ILE A 110 -0.95 0.36 -0.79
CA ILE A 110 -0.65 -0.66 -1.79
C ILE A 110 0.85 -0.65 -2.00
N ASP A 111 1.51 -1.75 -1.68
CA ASP A 111 2.97 -1.90 -1.78
C ASP A 111 3.38 -2.31 -3.20
N SER A 112 2.58 -3.15 -3.87
CA SER A 112 2.84 -3.53 -5.25
C SER A 112 1.66 -4.22 -5.91
N VAL A 113 1.62 -4.16 -7.24
CA VAL A 113 0.75 -4.98 -8.08
C VAL A 113 1.59 -5.92 -8.95
N ILE A 114 1.24 -7.19 -9.00
CA ILE A 114 1.97 -8.25 -9.71
C ILE A 114 1.04 -8.89 -10.74
N ARG A 115 1.52 -9.06 -11.97
CA ARG A 115 0.86 -9.88 -13.00
C ARG A 115 1.64 -11.15 -13.28
N TYR A 116 0.97 -12.28 -13.15
CA TYR A 116 1.50 -13.60 -13.48
C TYR A 116 1.18 -13.97 -14.94
N LYS A 117 1.88 -14.97 -15.51
CA LYS A 117 1.68 -15.34 -16.93
C LYS A 117 0.35 -16.02 -17.20
N ASP A 118 -0.23 -16.66 -16.18
CA ASP A 118 -1.58 -17.23 -16.23
C ASP A 118 -2.69 -16.16 -16.23
N GLY A 119 -2.30 -14.88 -16.15
CA GLY A 119 -3.21 -13.75 -16.13
C GLY A 119 -3.71 -13.39 -14.75
N GLN A 120 -3.27 -14.06 -13.67
CA GLN A 120 -3.62 -13.63 -12.31
C GLN A 120 -2.99 -12.28 -11.98
N ILE A 121 -3.77 -11.42 -11.32
CA ILE A 121 -3.30 -10.15 -10.77
C ILE A 121 -3.33 -10.23 -9.27
N THR A 122 -2.21 -9.88 -8.64
CA THR A 122 -2.05 -9.88 -7.20
C THR A 122 -1.69 -8.50 -6.70
N VAL A 123 -2.47 -7.99 -5.76
CA VAL A 123 -2.27 -6.70 -5.10
C VAL A 123 -1.77 -6.96 -3.68
N ASN A 124 -0.53 -6.55 -3.39
CA ASN A 124 0.03 -6.59 -2.05
C ASN A 124 -0.24 -5.26 -1.36
N PHE A 125 -0.82 -5.31 -0.16
CA PHE A 125 -1.23 -4.12 0.57
C PHE A 125 -1.13 -4.29 2.08
N LYS A 126 -1.17 -3.16 2.78
CA LYS A 126 -1.18 -3.06 4.23
C LYS A 126 -2.30 -2.16 4.68
N ALA A 127 -3.01 -2.54 5.73
CA ALA A 127 -3.99 -1.70 6.41
C ALA A 127 -3.48 -1.39 7.81
N PHE A 128 -3.47 -0.11 8.18
CA PHE A 128 -2.96 0.39 9.45
C PHE A 128 -3.98 1.31 10.12
N THR A 129 -4.00 1.33 11.44
CA THR A 129 -4.75 2.32 12.22
C THR A 129 -3.87 2.92 13.29
N ASP A 130 -3.81 4.25 13.39
CA ASP A 130 -3.13 5.00 14.47
C ASP A 130 -4.10 5.44 15.58
N THR A 131 -5.40 5.46 15.26
CA THR A 131 -6.45 6.06 16.09
C THR A 131 -7.35 5.03 16.77
N ALA A 132 -7.32 3.76 16.36
CA ALA A 132 -8.17 2.74 16.96
C ALA A 132 -7.86 2.57 18.45
N SER A 133 -8.91 2.58 19.27
CA SER A 133 -8.86 2.23 20.70
C SER A 133 -9.10 0.74 20.94
N SER A 134 -9.69 0.04 19.97
CA SER A 134 -10.04 -1.39 19.99
C SER A 134 -9.63 -2.07 18.68
N TYR A 135 -9.90 -3.37 18.57
CA TYR A 135 -9.71 -4.08 17.31
C TYR A 135 -10.61 -3.52 16.22
N ALA A 136 -10.10 -3.50 14.99
CA ALA A 136 -10.81 -3.06 13.79
C ALA A 136 -10.79 -4.17 12.74
N ALA A 137 -11.79 -4.18 11.85
CA ALA A 137 -11.84 -5.09 10.72
C ALA A 137 -11.78 -4.29 9.41
N PHE A 138 -11.22 -4.87 8.38
CA PHE A 138 -11.16 -4.33 7.03
C PHE A 138 -11.69 -5.37 6.07
N GLU A 139 -12.50 -4.96 5.11
CA GLU A 139 -13.10 -5.84 4.11
C GLU A 139 -12.58 -5.48 2.70
N PRO A 140 -11.33 -5.87 2.36
CA PRO A 140 -10.70 -5.53 1.09
C PRO A 140 -11.55 -5.85 -0.14
N LYS A 141 -12.37 -6.91 -0.08
CA LYS A 141 -13.20 -7.37 -1.20
C LYS A 141 -14.23 -6.34 -1.67
N TYR A 142 -14.65 -5.41 -0.80
CA TYR A 142 -15.59 -4.35 -1.16
C TYR A 142 -14.92 -3.04 -1.56
N VAL A 143 -13.62 -2.92 -1.29
CA VAL A 143 -12.83 -1.69 -1.46
C VAL A 143 -11.98 -1.75 -2.73
N PHE A 144 -11.57 -2.93 -3.16
CA PHE A 144 -10.80 -3.13 -4.36
C PHE A 144 -11.62 -3.78 -5.47
N GLY A 145 -11.43 -3.31 -6.70
CA GLY A 145 -12.00 -3.87 -7.92
C GLY A 145 -11.00 -3.84 -9.06
N LEU A 146 -11.03 -4.83 -9.95
CA LEU A 146 -10.20 -4.85 -11.15
C LEU A 146 -11.08 -4.55 -12.35
N ILE A 147 -10.80 -3.47 -13.08
CA ILE A 147 -11.59 -3.06 -14.23
C ILE A 147 -10.86 -3.37 -15.53
N ASN A 148 -11.61 -3.94 -16.48
CA ASN A 148 -11.18 -4.07 -17.85
C ASN A 148 -11.31 -2.72 -18.58
N PRO A 149 -10.21 -2.14 -19.09
CA PRO A 149 -10.26 -0.84 -19.75
C PRO A 149 -11.08 -0.81 -21.05
N GLU A 150 -11.40 -1.94 -21.68
CA GLU A 150 -12.10 -1.94 -22.98
C GLU A 150 -13.62 -2.02 -22.87
N ASN A 151 -14.14 -2.77 -21.90
CA ASN A 151 -15.58 -3.00 -21.75
C ASN A 151 -16.13 -2.49 -20.41
N GLY A 152 -15.27 -2.00 -19.51
CA GLY A 152 -15.66 -1.49 -18.20
C GLY A 152 -16.05 -2.58 -17.20
N ASP A 153 -15.90 -3.87 -17.53
CA ASP A 153 -16.27 -4.95 -16.62
C ASP A 153 -15.39 -4.93 -15.36
N GLU A 154 -16.05 -4.92 -14.20
CA GLU A 154 -15.40 -5.04 -12.90
C GLU A 154 -15.32 -6.50 -12.46
N GLN A 155 -14.12 -6.95 -12.09
CA GLN A 155 -13.87 -8.22 -11.44
C GLN A 155 -13.52 -8.02 -9.96
N LYS A 156 -14.21 -8.77 -9.11
CA LYS A 156 -13.89 -8.84 -7.68
C LYS A 156 -12.79 -9.85 -7.43
N ALA A 157 -12.05 -9.64 -6.34
CA ALA A 157 -11.03 -10.58 -5.91
C ALA A 157 -11.65 -11.91 -5.50
N PHE A 158 -11.09 -13.01 -5.99
CA PHE A 158 -11.53 -14.36 -5.62
C PHE A 158 -10.79 -14.89 -4.39
N LYS A 159 -9.58 -14.37 -4.10
CA LYS A 159 -8.77 -14.78 -2.97
C LYS A 159 -8.27 -13.57 -2.18
N LEU A 160 -8.26 -13.72 -0.86
CA LEU A 160 -7.66 -12.79 0.10
C LEU A 160 -6.79 -13.62 1.04
N ASP A 161 -5.50 -13.32 1.07
CA ASP A 161 -4.54 -13.88 2.03
C ASP A 161 -4.16 -12.77 3.03
N GLY A 162 -4.28 -13.06 4.33
CA GLY A 162 -4.00 -12.08 5.40
C GLY A 162 -5.13 -12.03 6.44
N LYS A 163 -4.84 -11.48 7.62
CA LYS A 163 -5.80 -11.36 8.74
C LYS A 163 -6.29 -9.92 8.85
N PHE A 164 -7.40 -9.63 8.18
CA PHE A 164 -8.01 -8.30 8.16
C PHE A 164 -9.31 -8.23 8.96
N ASP A 165 -9.81 -9.36 9.44
CA ASP A 165 -10.96 -9.48 10.34
C ASP A 165 -10.68 -8.98 11.76
N SER A 166 -9.40 -8.92 12.15
CA SER A 166 -8.99 -8.49 13.49
C SER A 166 -7.62 -7.79 13.46
N ILE A 167 -7.63 -6.49 13.19
CA ILE A 167 -6.48 -5.60 13.23
C ILE A 167 -6.39 -5.01 14.64
N PRO A 168 -5.30 -5.26 15.39
CA PRO A 168 -5.15 -4.69 16.73
C PRO A 168 -5.09 -3.16 16.71
N PRO A 169 -5.44 -2.50 17.85
CA PRO A 169 -5.28 -1.06 18.00
C PRO A 169 -3.83 -0.62 17.71
N LYS A 170 -3.68 0.51 17.02
CA LYS A 170 -2.35 1.12 16.74
C LYS A 170 -1.39 0.19 16.00
N SER A 171 -1.92 -0.72 15.18
CA SER A 171 -1.17 -1.78 14.50
C SER A 171 -1.50 -1.83 13.01
N ALA A 172 -0.73 -2.64 12.29
CA ALA A 172 -0.90 -2.91 10.87
C ALA A 172 -1.13 -4.39 10.61
N SER A 173 -1.94 -4.69 9.59
CA SER A 173 -2.03 -6.01 8.98
C SER A 173 -1.62 -5.93 7.52
N SER A 174 -0.86 -6.93 7.07
CA SER A 174 -0.39 -7.04 5.69
C SER A 174 -1.03 -8.24 5.02
N GLY A 175 -1.24 -8.15 3.72
CA GLY A 175 -1.81 -9.24 2.97
C GLY A 175 -1.88 -8.97 1.49
N THR A 176 -2.58 -9.88 0.83
CA THR A 176 -2.54 -10.05 -0.61
C THR A 176 -3.94 -10.33 -1.13
N LEU A 177 -4.33 -9.60 -2.16
CA LEU A 177 -5.61 -9.74 -2.83
C LEU A 177 -5.38 -10.27 -4.25
N THR A 178 -6.01 -11.38 -4.62
CA THR A 178 -5.83 -12.00 -5.93
C THR A 178 -7.10 -11.90 -6.76
N PHE A 179 -6.94 -11.43 -7.99
CA PHE A 179 -7.96 -11.31 -9.01
C PHE A 179 -7.66 -12.25 -10.15
N GLN A 180 -8.72 -12.76 -10.77
CA GLN A 180 -8.60 -13.27 -12.12
C GLN A 180 -8.36 -12.02 -12.98
N GLY A 181 -7.25 -11.97 -13.70
CA GLY A 181 -6.99 -10.85 -14.60
C GLY A 181 -7.40 -11.18 -16.03
N PHE A 182 -6.87 -10.37 -16.94
CA PHE A 182 -7.09 -10.50 -18.38
C PHE A 182 -5.78 -10.97 -19.00
N PRO A 183 -5.61 -12.27 -19.30
CA PRO A 183 -4.30 -12.86 -19.67
C PRO A 183 -3.64 -12.15 -20.86
N GLU A 184 -4.45 -11.68 -21.81
CA GLU A 184 -3.98 -11.04 -23.04
C GLU A 184 -3.63 -9.55 -22.86
N ARG A 185 -3.95 -8.95 -21.70
CA ARG A 185 -3.80 -7.51 -21.48
C ARG A 185 -2.51 -7.18 -20.75
N GLN A 186 -1.83 -6.16 -21.25
CA GLN A 186 -0.66 -5.57 -20.59
C GLN A 186 -1.04 -4.39 -19.68
N THR A 187 -2.29 -3.95 -19.74
CA THR A 187 -2.80 -2.84 -18.93
C THR A 187 -4.05 -3.28 -18.17
N ILE A 188 -4.15 -2.86 -16.93
CA ILE A 188 -5.34 -3.04 -16.08
C ILE A 188 -5.67 -1.72 -15.40
N ILE A 189 -6.91 -1.59 -14.92
CA ILE A 189 -7.29 -0.50 -14.02
C ILE A 189 -7.66 -1.10 -12.66
N LEU A 190 -6.98 -0.65 -11.61
CA LEU A 190 -7.36 -0.96 -10.23
C LEU A 190 -8.27 0.14 -9.70
N GLN A 191 -9.50 -0.24 -9.38
CA GLN A 191 -10.42 0.57 -8.60
C GLN A 191 -10.10 0.41 -7.11
N ILE A 192 -10.04 1.53 -6.40
CA ILE A 192 -9.88 1.56 -4.94
C ILE A 192 -10.92 2.48 -4.32
N GLY A 193 -11.37 2.13 -3.12
CA GLY A 193 -12.37 2.90 -2.37
C GLY A 193 -13.79 2.38 -2.59
N SER A 194 -14.71 2.92 -1.79
CA SER A 194 -16.13 2.59 -1.85
C SER A 194 -16.99 3.87 -1.87
N GLY A 195 -18.22 3.78 -2.38
CA GLY A 195 -19.15 4.91 -2.40
C GLY A 195 -18.70 6.07 -3.28
N GLU A 196 -18.58 7.27 -2.70
CA GLU A 196 -18.27 8.52 -3.41
C GLU A 196 -16.76 8.76 -3.59
N ASP A 197 -15.90 8.03 -2.87
CA ASP A 197 -14.44 8.24 -2.83
C ASP A 197 -13.67 7.22 -3.69
N ILE A 198 -14.26 6.79 -4.81
CA ILE A 198 -13.64 5.82 -5.72
C ILE A 198 -12.51 6.49 -6.52
N LYS A 199 -11.36 5.80 -6.58
CA LYS A 199 -10.20 6.22 -7.38
C LYS A 199 -9.75 5.09 -8.29
N PHE A 200 -9.26 5.46 -9.47
CA PHE A 200 -8.78 4.50 -10.47
C PHE A 200 -7.30 4.69 -10.72
N TYR A 201 -6.57 3.57 -10.82
CA TYR A 201 -5.15 3.55 -11.15
C TYR A 201 -4.92 2.61 -12.32
N GLU A 202 -4.38 3.15 -13.41
CA GLU A 202 -3.98 2.37 -14.57
C GLU A 202 -2.57 1.84 -14.34
N PHE A 203 -2.39 0.54 -14.50
CA PHE A 203 -1.11 -0.16 -14.40
C PHE A 203 -0.73 -0.69 -15.77
N ASN A 204 0.45 -0.30 -16.27
CA ASN A 204 1.02 -0.78 -17.51
C ASN A 204 2.19 -1.70 -17.20
N PHE A 205 2.02 -3.00 -17.44
CA PHE A 205 3.01 -4.04 -17.17
C PHE A 205 4.11 -4.12 -18.24
N THR A 206 3.92 -3.53 -19.42
CA THR A 206 4.99 -3.39 -20.42
C THR A 206 6.03 -2.38 -19.92
N ASP A 207 5.56 -1.20 -19.52
CA ASP A 207 6.42 -0.10 -19.09
C ASP A 207 6.77 -0.16 -17.59
N LYS A 208 6.12 -1.06 -16.85
CA LYS A 208 6.21 -1.21 -15.38
C LYS A 208 5.90 0.09 -14.63
N THR A 209 4.93 0.84 -15.13
CA THR A 209 4.50 2.12 -14.56
C THR A 209 3.04 2.05 -14.12
N TYR A 210 2.65 3.00 -13.27
CA TYR A 210 1.25 3.22 -12.93
C TYR A 210 0.95 4.71 -12.85
N LYS A 211 -0.30 5.08 -13.12
CA LYS A 211 -0.79 6.47 -13.01
C LYS A 211 -2.22 6.48 -12.50
N LYS A 212 -2.62 7.56 -11.84
CA LYS A 212 -4.04 7.82 -11.58
C LYS A 212 -4.76 8.03 -12.91
N THR A 213 -5.96 7.47 -13.05
CA THR A 213 -6.81 7.61 -14.24
C THR A 213 -8.26 7.91 -13.82
N GLU A 214 -9.10 8.21 -14.78
CA GLU A 214 -10.55 8.41 -14.65
C GLU A 214 -11.24 7.53 -15.70
N ILE A 215 -12.39 6.96 -15.34
CA ILE A 215 -13.23 6.18 -16.25
C ILE A 215 -14.47 7.03 -16.52
N GLY A 216 -14.80 7.26 -17.80
CA GLY A 216 -15.90 8.11 -18.26
C GLY A 216 -16.80 7.40 -19.25
#